data_AF-A0A841ATY9-F1
#
_entry.id   AF-A0A841ATY9-F1
#
_cell.length_a   1.000
_cell.length_b   1.000
_cell.length_c   1.000
_cell.angle_alpha   90.00
_cell.angle_beta   90.00
_cell.angle_gamma   90.00
#
_symmetry.space_group_name_H-M   'P 1'
#
loop_
_entity.id
_entity.type
_entity.pdbx_description
1 polymer ?
#
loop_
_entity_poly.entity_id
_entity_poly.type
_entity_poly.pdbx_seq_one_letter_code
_entity_poly.pdbx_strand_id
1 'polypeptide(L)'
;MPLVEITYAPHLPETKLRELGSVLPHLVSLAVECPEEPYDGDLQPGDVELRFRQPGPFDRFGLDLLVEVRSKWFPSRADNRQERVDLLRTSIEAATGIDDVGVYLSLPVAAWSQSD
;
A
#
# COMPACT_ATOMS: atom_id res chain seq x y z
N MET A 1 -10.09 -4.43 -5.25
CA MET A 1 -8.66 -4.65 -5.55
C MET A 1 -7.88 -3.34 -5.48
N PRO A 2 -7.00 -3.17 -4.47
CA PRO A 2 -6.02 -2.10 -4.42
C PRO A 2 -4.83 -2.34 -5.38
N LEU A 3 -4.40 -1.28 -6.07
CA LEU A 3 -3.13 -1.23 -6.79
C LEU A 3 -2.12 -0.49 -5.92
N VAL A 4 -0.97 -1.12 -5.65
CA VAL A 4 0.05 -0.58 -4.74
C VAL A 4 1.36 -0.39 -5.47
N GLU A 5 1.85 0.85 -5.46
CA GLU A 5 3.15 1.20 -6.03
C GLU A 5 4.11 1.54 -4.89
N ILE A 6 5.24 0.84 -4.87
CA ILE A 6 6.24 0.91 -3.82
C ILE A 6 7.51 1.51 -4.44
N THR A 7 7.80 2.76 -4.08
CA THR A 7 9.09 3.39 -4.41
C THR A 7 10.01 3.27 -3.21
N TYR A 8 11.19 2.69 -3.37
CA TYR A 8 12.09 2.41 -2.25
C TYR A 8 13.51 2.90 -2.52
N ALA A 9 14.19 3.36 -1.47
CA ALA A 9 15.56 3.85 -1.57
C ALA A 9 16.52 2.69 -1.88
N PRO A 10 17.56 2.90 -2.73
CA PRO A 10 18.47 1.82 -3.14
C PRO A 10 19.26 1.16 -2.00
N HIS A 11 19.37 1.83 -0.85
CA HIS A 11 20.09 1.30 0.30
C HIS A 11 19.24 0.35 1.17
N LEU A 12 17.93 0.24 0.92
CA LEU A 12 17.08 -0.68 1.68
C LEU A 12 17.49 -2.14 1.39
N PRO A 13 17.73 -2.96 2.42
CA PRO A 13 18.09 -4.37 2.24
C PRO A 13 16.97 -5.16 1.54
N GLU A 14 17.35 -6.08 0.66
CA GLU A 14 16.42 -6.99 -0.01
C GLU A 14 15.56 -7.78 0.99
N THR A 15 16.11 -8.14 2.14
CA THR A 15 15.36 -8.83 3.21
C THR A 15 14.17 -8.02 3.71
N LYS A 16 14.34 -6.70 3.90
CA LYS A 16 13.24 -5.80 4.28
C LYS A 16 12.22 -5.64 3.15
N LEU A 17 12.66 -5.63 1.89
CA LEU A 17 11.76 -5.56 0.73
C LEU A 17 10.91 -6.83 0.58
N ARG A 18 11.50 -8.00 0.86
CA ARG A 18 10.79 -9.29 0.88
C ARG A 18 9.77 -9.35 2.01
N GLU A 19 10.14 -8.89 3.20
CA GLU A 19 9.25 -8.77 4.35
C GLU A 19 8.10 -7.79 4.07
N LEU A 20 8.41 -6.62 3.50
CA LEU A 20 7.39 -5.67 3.06
C LEU A 20 6.43 -6.35 2.06
N GLY A 21 6.95 -7.06 1.07
CA GLY A 21 6.14 -7.77 0.08
C GLY A 21 5.21 -8.83 0.67
N SER A 22 5.58 -9.46 1.80
CA SER A 22 4.73 -10.47 2.45
C SER A 22 3.65 -9.85 3.35
N VAL A 23 3.93 -8.72 4.01
CA VAL A 23 2.98 -8.11 4.96
C VAL A 23 2.07 -7.06 4.33
N LEU A 24 2.55 -6.34 3.30
CA LEU A 24 1.87 -5.17 2.75
C LEU A 24 0.46 -5.48 2.19
N PRO A 25 0.19 -6.61 1.52
CA PRO A 25 -1.17 -6.94 1.05
C PRO A 25 -2.21 -6.96 2.17
N HIS A 26 -1.84 -7.56 3.31
CA HIS A 26 -2.70 -7.63 4.49
C HIS A 26 -2.91 -6.23 5.11
N LEU A 27 -1.82 -5.49 5.30
CA LEU A 27 -1.88 -4.15 5.89
C LEU A 27 -2.70 -3.17 5.04
N VAL A 28 -2.53 -3.21 3.71
CA VAL A 28 -3.31 -2.38 2.78
C VAL A 28 -4.79 -2.76 2.84
N SER A 29 -5.11 -4.05 2.91
CA SER A 29 -6.50 -4.52 2.95
C SER A 29 -7.21 -4.06 4.22
N LEU A 30 -6.56 -4.15 5.39
CA LEU A 30 -7.04 -3.53 6.64
C LEU A 30 -7.20 -2.01 6.48
N ALA A 31 -6.20 -1.34 5.91
CA ALA A 31 -6.23 0.11 5.78
C ALA A 31 -7.34 0.61 4.84
N VAL A 32 -7.78 -0.19 3.86
CA VAL A 32 -8.82 0.19 2.91
C VAL A 32 -10.17 -0.50 3.14
N GLU A 33 -10.30 -1.37 4.13
CA GLU A 33 -11.57 -2.07 4.37
C GLU A 33 -12.71 -1.08 4.65
N CYS A 34 -13.90 -1.39 4.17
CA CYS A 34 -15.10 -0.61 4.45
C CYS A 34 -16.35 -1.50 4.39
N PRO A 35 -17.53 -1.04 4.85
CA PRO A 35 -18.74 -1.88 4.86
C PRO A 35 -19.13 -2.46 3.50
N GLU A 36 -18.83 -1.76 2.41
CA GLU A 36 -19.12 -2.18 1.03
C GLU A 36 -18.13 -3.23 0.50
N GLU A 37 -16.91 -3.26 1.02
CA GLU A 37 -15.85 -4.19 0.64
C GLU A 37 -15.11 -4.58 1.94
N PRO A 38 -15.70 -5.47 2.75
CA PRO A 38 -15.08 -5.96 3.97
C PRO A 38 -13.87 -6.83 3.62
N TYR A 39 -12.88 -6.85 4.51
CA TYR A 39 -11.74 -7.74 4.40
C TYR A 39 -11.96 -8.97 5.31
N ASP A 40 -11.93 -10.16 4.72
CA ASP A 40 -12.17 -11.43 5.41
C ASP A 40 -10.89 -12.09 5.97
N GLY A 41 -9.73 -11.50 5.69
CA GLY A 41 -8.43 -12.03 6.10
C GLY A 41 -7.85 -13.08 5.15
N ASP A 42 -8.55 -13.45 4.07
CA ASP A 42 -8.13 -14.50 3.15
C ASP A 42 -7.71 -13.93 1.79
N LEU A 43 -6.46 -13.49 1.69
CA LEU A 43 -5.93 -12.89 0.45
C LEU A 43 -5.65 -13.94 -0.61
N GLN A 44 -6.28 -13.76 -1.76
CA GLN A 44 -6.06 -14.53 -2.98
C GLN A 44 -5.14 -13.79 -3.96
N PRO A 45 -4.52 -14.52 -4.91
CA PRO A 45 -3.76 -13.91 -5.99
C PRO A 45 -4.63 -12.89 -6.77
N GLY A 46 -4.13 -11.67 -6.89
CA GLY A 46 -4.86 -10.59 -7.57
C GLY A 46 -5.73 -9.73 -6.66
N ASP A 47 -5.85 -10.01 -5.36
CA ASP A 47 -6.61 -9.12 -4.45
C ASP A 47 -5.89 -7.80 -4.18
N VAL A 48 -4.56 -7.84 -4.15
CA VAL A 48 -3.67 -6.68 -4.04
C VAL A 48 -2.49 -6.86 -4.98
N GLU A 49 -2.29 -5.89 -5.88
CA GLU A 49 -1.16 -5.89 -6.81
C GLU A 49 -0.04 -5.00 -6.27
N LEU A 50 1.16 -5.56 -6.09
CA LEU A 50 2.34 -4.83 -5.60
C LEU A 50 3.33 -4.56 -6.73
N ARG A 51 3.81 -3.32 -6.85
CA ARG A 51 4.84 -2.93 -7.84
C ARG A 51 6.00 -2.23 -7.17
N PHE A 52 7.12 -2.93 -7.07
CA PHE A 52 8.36 -2.39 -6.52
C PHE A 52 9.16 -1.67 -7.62
N ARG A 53 9.57 -0.43 -7.33
CA ARG A 53 10.46 0.34 -8.20
C ARG A 53 11.48 1.14 -7.39
N GLN A 54 12.67 1.29 -7.94
CA GLN A 54 13.62 2.29 -7.46
C GLN A 54 13.32 3.65 -8.15
N PRO A 55 13.67 4.77 -7.51
CA PRO A 55 13.68 6.07 -8.17
C PRO A 55 14.53 6.05 -9.44
N GLY A 56 14.06 6.71 -10.49
CA GLY A 56 14.84 6.94 -11.70
C GLY A 56 16.01 7.90 -11.49
N PRO A 57 16.92 8.02 -12.48
CA PRO A 57 18.15 8.82 -12.35
C PRO A 57 17.92 10.32 -12.14
N PHE A 58 16.74 10.83 -12.51
CA PHE A 58 16.38 12.25 -12.37
C PHE A 58 15.41 12.52 -11.22
N ASP A 59 14.93 11.48 -10.55
CA ASP A 59 13.98 11.64 -9.45
C ASP A 59 14.69 12.23 -8.22
N ARG A 60 13.90 12.90 -7.38
CA ARG A 60 14.32 13.41 -6.08
C ARG A 60 13.48 12.71 -5.03
N PHE A 61 14.01 11.60 -4.56
CA PHE A 61 13.37 10.75 -3.57
C PHE A 61 14.11 10.89 -2.24
N GLY A 62 13.46 11.49 -1.26
CA GLY A 62 14.04 11.79 0.05
C GLY A 62 13.66 10.83 1.16
N LEU A 63 12.71 9.92 0.89
CA LEU A 63 12.21 8.91 1.82
C LEU A 63 12.99 7.60 1.65
N ASP A 64 12.94 6.73 2.65
CA ASP A 64 13.38 5.35 2.48
C ASP A 64 12.32 4.54 1.72
N LEU A 65 11.05 4.85 1.94
CA LEU A 65 9.92 4.14 1.35
C LEU A 65 8.73 5.06 1.09
N LEU A 66 8.11 4.94 -0.08
CA LEU A 66 6.83 5.54 -0.42
C LEU A 66 5.90 4.44 -0.93
N VAL A 67 4.76 4.30 -0.26
CA VAL A 67 3.68 3.38 -0.64
C VAL A 67 2.50 4.20 -1.15
N GLU A 68 2.26 4.14 -2.46
CA GLU A 68 1.06 4.70 -3.07
C GLU A 68 0.00 3.62 -3.19
N VAL A 69 -1.15 3.84 -2.56
CA VAL A 69 -2.30 2.94 -2.62
C VAL A 69 -3.38 3.57 -3.49
N ARG A 70 -3.85 2.85 -4.50
CA ARG A 70 -5.05 3.21 -5.28
C ARG A 70 -6.13 2.19 -4.99
N SER A 71 -7.22 2.62 -4.35
CA SER A 71 -8.35 1.74 -4.02
C SER A 71 -9.67 2.36 -4.47
N LYS A 72 -10.69 1.56 -4.72
CA LYS A 72 -11.98 2.04 -5.22
C LYS A 72 -12.59 3.06 -4.26
N TRP A 73 -13.19 4.12 -4.79
CA TRP A 73 -13.89 5.08 -3.96
C TRP A 73 -15.20 4.53 -3.39
N PHE A 74 -15.37 4.72 -2.08
CA PHE A 74 -16.64 4.64 -1.36
C PHE A 74 -16.69 5.78 -0.34
N PRO A 75 -17.87 6.36 -0.02
CA PRO A 75 -17.99 7.40 0.99
C PRO A 75 -17.39 6.97 2.34
N SER A 76 -17.77 5.79 2.83
CA SER A 76 -17.32 5.20 4.09
C SER A 76 -15.79 5.04 4.19
N ARG A 77 -15.12 4.73 3.07
CA ARG A 77 -13.67 4.61 2.95
C ARG A 77 -12.99 5.99 2.89
N ALA A 78 -13.68 6.97 2.32
CA ALA A 78 -13.17 8.34 2.14
C ALA A 78 -13.25 9.19 3.43
N ASP A 79 -14.16 8.85 4.34
CA ASP A 79 -14.48 9.64 5.54
C ASP A 79 -13.31 9.73 6.55
N ASN A 80 -12.47 8.69 6.65
CA ASN A 80 -11.32 8.64 7.57
C ASN A 80 -9.98 8.37 6.86
N ARG A 81 -9.79 8.92 5.66
CA ARG A 81 -8.57 8.74 4.84
C ARG A 81 -7.27 9.01 5.60
N GLN A 82 -7.22 10.08 6.40
CA GLN A 82 -6.01 10.45 7.13
C GLN A 82 -5.64 9.38 8.16
N GLU A 83 -6.60 8.96 8.98
CA GLU A 83 -6.41 7.90 9.97
C GLU A 83 -5.92 6.60 9.32
N ARG A 84 -6.48 6.23 8.16
CA ARG A 84 -6.08 5.04 7.41
C ARG A 84 -4.62 5.09 6.94
N VAL A 85 -4.17 6.23 6.40
CA VAL A 85 -2.77 6.35 5.97
C VAL A 85 -1.80 6.41 7.15
N ASP A 86 -2.21 7.04 8.26
CA ASP A 86 -1.40 7.11 9.48
C ASP A 86 -1.23 5.72 10.10
N LEU A 87 -2.32 4.94 10.15
CA LEU A 87 -2.31 3.56 10.61
C LEU A 87 -1.45 2.69 9.70
N LEU A 88 -1.67 2.73 8.38
CA LEU A 88 -0.90 1.93 7.42
C LEU A 88 0.61 2.23 7.52
N ARG A 89 0.98 3.52 7.60
CA ARG A 89 2.37 3.95 7.78
C ARG A 89 2.98 3.34 9.04
N THR A 90 2.30 3.51 10.17
CA THR A 90 2.77 3.00 11.47
C THR A 90 2.86 1.47 11.48
N SER A 91 1.92 0.77 10.84
CA SER A 91 1.95 -0.69 10.72
C SER A 91 3.11 -1.19 9.84
N ILE A 92 3.44 -0.47 8.75
CA ILE A 92 4.60 -0.79 7.91
C ILE A 92 5.91 -0.60 8.68
N GLU A 93 6.06 0.54 9.36
CA GLU A 93 7.21 0.84 10.22
C GLU A 93 7.40 -0.26 11.28
N ALA A 94 6.31 -0.62 11.98
CA ALA A 94 6.35 -1.66 13.01
C ALA A 94 6.67 -3.06 12.46
N ALA A 95 6.15 -3.41 11.28
CA ALA A 95 6.32 -4.74 10.70
C ALA A 95 7.69 -4.96 10.05
N THR A 96 8.33 -3.90 9.53
CA THR A 96 9.54 -4.01 8.70
C THR A 96 10.77 -3.34 9.32
N GLY A 97 10.55 -2.48 10.34
CA GLY A 97 11.59 -1.61 10.89
C GLY A 97 12.21 -0.67 9.85
N ILE A 98 11.50 -0.35 8.76
CA ILE A 98 11.90 0.69 7.81
C ILE A 98 11.52 2.04 8.41
N ASP A 99 12.47 2.97 8.42
CA ASP A 99 12.27 4.35 8.87
C ASP A 99 11.80 5.22 7.68
N ASP A 100 11.44 6.48 7.94
CA ASP A 100 11.08 7.49 6.91
C ASP A 100 10.12 6.98 5.82
N VAL A 101 8.96 6.47 6.27
CA VAL A 101 7.91 5.90 5.41
C VAL A 101 6.84 6.93 5.06
N GLY A 102 6.58 7.10 3.76
CA GLY A 102 5.44 7.83 3.23
C GLY A 102 4.33 6.89 2.76
N VAL A 103 3.08 7.26 3.03
CA VAL A 103 1.90 6.57 2.49
C VAL A 103 1.00 7.60 1.79
N TYR A 104 0.61 7.30 0.56
CA TYR A 104 -0.33 8.12 -0.20
C TYR A 104 -1.53 7.27 -0.63
N LEU A 105 -2.71 7.56 -0.06
CA LEU A 105 -3.96 6.88 -0.43
C LEU A 105 -4.77 7.73 -1.42
N SER A 106 -4.99 7.17 -2.60
CA SER A 106 -5.90 7.70 -3.60
C SER A 106 -7.14 6.81 -3.73
N LEU A 107 -8.31 7.44 -3.76
CA LEU A 107 -9.61 6.79 -3.91
C LEU A 107 -10.29 7.24 -5.20
N PRO A 108 -9.85 6.77 -6.38
CA PRO A 108 -10.48 7.13 -7.65
C PRO A 108 -11.88 6.51 -7.81
N VAL A 109 -12.74 7.22 -8.56
CA VAL A 109 -13.92 6.60 -9.18
C VAL A 109 -13.44 5.82 -10.40
N ALA A 110 -13.35 4.52 -10.28
CA ALA A 110 -12.74 3.65 -11.29
C ALA A 110 -13.47 2.30 -11.39
N ALA A 111 -13.18 1.57 -12.47
CA ALA A 111 -13.64 0.21 -12.73
C ALA A 111 -12.44 -0.73 -12.91
N TRP A 112 -12.64 -2.01 -12.60
CA TRP A 112 -11.65 -3.08 -12.70
C TRP A 112 -12.29 -4.34 -13.28
N SER A 113 -11.52 -5.15 -14.01
CA SER A 113 -11.90 -6.46 -14.51
C SER A 113 -10.66 -7.35 -14.61
N GLN A 114 -10.79 -8.62 -14.24
CA GLN A 114 -9.76 -9.66 -14.26
C GLN A 114 -10.39 -10.97 -14.75
N SER A 115 -9.60 -11.85 -15.38
CA SER A 115 -10.01 -13.21 -15.73
C SER A 115 -9.88 -14.17 -14.53
N ASP A 116 -10.70 -15.22 -14.50
CA ASP A 116 -10.59 -16.32 -13.54
C ASP A 116 -9.21 -17.02 -13.59
#